data_AF-A0A535YCE0-F1
#
_entry.id   AF-A0A535YCE0-F1
#
_cell.length_a   1.000
_cell.length_b   1.000
_cell.length_c   1.000
_cell.angle_alpha   90.00
_cell.angle_beta   90.00
_cell.angle_gamma   90.00
#
_symmetry.space_group_name_H-M   'P 1'
#
loop_
_entity.id
_entity.type
_entity.pdbx_description
1 polymer ?
#
loop_
_entity_poly.entity_id
_entity_poly.type
_entity_poly.pdbx_seq_one_letter_code
_entity_poly.pdbx_strand_id
1 'polypeptide(L)'
;MARLLEMACASASVEASADAPSGVEAVRRTAGGKSFLFLLNHREVAVDVPISTAGVNLVDGSSVHPGLVHLGSRSVAVIREGW
;
A
#
# COMPACT_ATOMS: atom_id res chain seq x y z
N MET A 1 -19.82 1.06 -10.76
CA MET A 1 -19.32 -0.13 -10.03
C MET A 1 -18.71 0.25 -8.68
N ALA A 2 -17.78 1.21 -8.61
CA ALA A 2 -17.09 1.61 -7.38
C ALA A 2 -18.03 1.83 -6.17
N ARG A 3 -19.14 2.56 -6.37
CA ARG A 3 -20.09 2.86 -5.30
C ARG A 3 -20.74 1.64 -4.64
N LEU A 4 -21.04 0.60 -5.42
CA LEU A 4 -21.65 -0.63 -4.88
C LEU A 4 -20.66 -1.37 -3.97
N LEU A 5 -19.40 -1.46 -4.38
CA LEU A 5 -18.35 -2.08 -3.60
C LEU A 5 -18.04 -1.29 -2.33
N GLU A 6 -17.97 0.04 -2.42
CA GLU A 6 -17.80 0.91 -1.24
C GLU A 6 -18.89 0.65 -0.19
N MET A 7 -20.16 0.58 -0.61
CA MET A 7 -21.27 0.30 0.29
C MET A 7 -21.19 -1.09 0.90
N ALA A 8 -20.84 -2.11 0.11
CA ALA A 8 -20.68 -3.47 0.60
C ALA A 8 -19.55 -3.57 1.63
N CYS A 9 -18.38 -2.99 1.35
CA CYS A 9 -17.24 -2.96 2.27
C CYS A 9 -17.58 -2.21 3.56
N ALA A 10 -18.21 -1.03 3.47
CA ALA A 10 -18.63 -0.27 4.65
C ALA A 10 -19.63 -1.05 5.51
N SER A 11 -20.58 -1.75 4.90
CA SER A 11 -21.55 -2.58 5.63
C SER A 11 -20.92 -3.78 6.35
N ALA A 12 -19.77 -4.25 5.86
CA ALA A 12 -19.05 -5.39 6.39
C ALA A 12 -17.85 -4.99 7.27
N SER A 13 -17.63 -3.70 7.52
CA SER A 13 -16.43 -3.17 8.21
C SER A 13 -15.11 -3.67 7.58
N VAL A 14 -15.08 -3.80 6.26
CA VAL A 14 -13.89 -4.19 5.51
C VAL A 14 -13.17 -2.94 5.04
N GLU A 15 -11.88 -2.83 5.39
CA GLU A 15 -11.02 -1.72 4.99
C GLU A 15 -10.11 -2.10 3.82
N ALA A 16 -9.73 -1.10 3.02
CA ALA A 16 -8.72 -1.27 1.99
C ALA A 16 -7.33 -1.53 2.60
N SER A 17 -6.44 -2.19 1.87
CA SER A 17 -5.07 -2.44 2.34
C SER A 17 -4.25 -1.16 2.50
N ALA A 18 -4.49 -0.15 1.64
CA ALA A 18 -3.93 1.20 1.71
C ALA A 18 -4.85 2.19 0.96
N ASP A 19 -4.74 3.47 1.28
CA ASP A 19 -5.37 4.56 0.52
C ASP A 19 -4.51 4.89 -0.70
N ALA A 20 -4.64 4.06 -1.74
CA ALA A 20 -3.77 4.12 -2.91
C ALA A 20 -4.39 4.94 -4.06
N PRO A 21 -3.62 5.84 -4.71
CA PRO A 21 -4.09 6.54 -5.91
C PRO A 21 -4.47 5.56 -7.04
N SER A 22 -5.39 5.99 -7.91
CA SER A 22 -5.77 5.21 -9.10
C SER A 22 -4.53 4.85 -9.94
N GLY A 23 -4.44 3.56 -10.33
CA GLY A 23 -3.29 3.00 -11.03
C GLY A 23 -2.20 2.43 -10.10
N VAL A 24 -2.35 2.55 -8.78
CA VAL A 24 -1.52 1.85 -7.80
C VAL A 24 -2.30 0.67 -7.24
N GLU A 25 -1.71 -0.51 -7.32
CA GLU A 25 -2.22 -1.70 -6.65
C GLU A 25 -1.64 -1.80 -5.24
N ALA A 26 -2.50 -2.08 -4.26
CA ALA A 26 -2.12 -2.26 -2.87
C ALA A 26 -2.65 -3.60 -2.34
N VAL A 27 -1.74 -4.47 -1.90
CA VAL A 27 -2.07 -5.78 -1.35
C VAL A 27 -1.33 -6.00 -0.04
N ARG A 28 -2.07 -6.33 1.04
CA ARG A 28 -1.47 -6.72 2.31
C ARG A 28 -1.45 -8.25 2.45
N ARG A 29 -0.29 -8.79 2.82
CA ARG A 29 -0.10 -10.20 3.17
C ARG A 29 0.40 -10.32 4.60
N THR A 30 -0.02 -11.37 5.29
CA THR A 30 0.47 -11.70 6.63
C THR A 30 1.19 -13.05 6.60
N ALA A 31 2.36 -13.12 7.25
CA ALA A 31 3.14 -14.35 7.38
C ALA A 31 4.02 -14.27 8.62
N GLY A 32 4.04 -15.34 9.43
CA GLY A 32 4.89 -15.41 10.63
C GLY A 32 4.65 -14.27 11.65
N GLY A 33 3.40 -13.81 11.79
CA GLY A 33 3.06 -12.69 12.67
C GLY A 33 3.54 -11.32 12.18
N LYS A 34 4.03 -11.22 10.94
CA LYS A 34 4.43 -9.97 10.29
C LYS A 34 3.44 -9.61 9.18
N SER A 35 3.31 -8.31 8.93
CA SER A 35 2.51 -7.76 7.84
C SER A 35 3.41 -7.19 6.76
N PHE A 36 3.01 -7.39 5.51
CA PHE A 36 3.75 -6.97 4.32
C PHE A 36 2.79 -6.25 3.38
N LEU A 37 3.03 -4.97 3.13
CA LEU A 37 2.28 -4.15 2.19
C LEU A 37 3.03 -4.07 0.86
N PHE A 38 2.41 -4.60 -0.20
CA PHE A 38 2.89 -4.52 -1.57
C PHE A 38 2.22 -3.33 -2.24
N LEU A 39 3.03 -2.42 -2.79
CA LEU A 39 2.57 -1.27 -3.56
C LEU A 39 3.19 -1.32 -4.95
N LEU A 40 2.36 -1.48 -5.98
CA LEU A 40 2.82 -1.56 -7.37
C LEU A 40 2.25 -0.38 -8.16
N ASN A 41 3.11 0.51 -8.65
CA ASN A 41 2.69 1.61 -9.51
C ASN A 41 2.61 1.14 -10.96
N HIS A 42 1.40 0.98 -11.48
CA HIS A 42 1.17 0.59 -12.87
C HIS A 42 1.21 1.77 -13.85
N ARG A 43 1.42 2.99 -13.36
CA ARG A 43 1.42 4.21 -14.17
C ARG A 43 2.81 4.48 -14.76
N GLU A 44 2.82 5.25 -15.84
CA GLU A 44 4.03 5.78 -16.48
C GLU A 44 4.58 7.05 -15.79
N VAL A 45 4.02 7.41 -14.63
CA VAL A 45 4.40 8.61 -13.86
C VAL A 45 4.59 8.24 -12.40
N ALA A 46 5.40 9.02 -11.70
CA ALA A 46 5.59 8.87 -10.28
C ALA A 46 4.31 9.21 -9.49
N VAL A 47 4.13 8.60 -8.33
CA VAL A 47 2.99 8.79 -7.43
C VAL A 47 3.44 8.71 -5.98
N ASP A 48 2.75 9.46 -5.13
CA ASP A 48 2.93 9.38 -3.68
C ASP A 48 1.77 8.59 -3.07
N VAL A 49 2.09 7.60 -2.24
CA VAL A 49 1.11 6.71 -1.60
C VAL A 49 1.12 6.97 -0.09
N PRO A 50 0.00 7.40 0.50
CA PRO A 50 -0.18 7.48 1.94
C PRO A 50 -0.01 6.12 2.63
N ILE A 51 0.78 6.11 3.70
CA ILE A 51 0.95 4.96 4.58
C ILE A 51 0.84 5.38 6.05
N SER A 52 0.20 4.54 6.85
CA SER A 52 -0.04 4.78 8.27
C SER A 52 0.98 4.08 9.18
N THR A 53 1.61 3.01 8.69
CA THR A 53 2.48 2.15 9.50
C THR A 53 3.92 2.27 9.04
N ALA A 54 4.81 2.56 9.97
CA ALA A 54 6.24 2.60 9.72
C ALA A 54 6.78 1.19 9.41
N GLY A 55 7.89 1.07 8.68
CA GLY A 55 8.44 -0.23 8.33
C GLY A 55 9.78 -0.15 7.61
N VAL A 56 10.11 -1.22 6.90
CA VAL A 56 11.28 -1.29 6.02
C VAL A 56 10.83 -1.69 4.63
N ASN A 57 11.24 -0.93 3.61
CA ASN A 57 11.07 -1.34 2.23
C ASN A 57 12.08 -2.45 1.92
N LEU A 58 11.60 -3.65 1.63
CA LEU A 58 12.42 -4.83 1.38
C LEU A 58 13.08 -4.82 0.00
N VAL A 59 12.67 -3.91 -0.89
CA VAL A 59 13.25 -3.78 -2.24
C VAL A 59 14.63 -3.13 -2.18
N ASP A 60 14.79 -2.08 -1.36
CA ASP A 60 16.02 -1.27 -1.27
C ASP A 60 16.62 -1.20 0.14
N GLY A 61 15.94 -1.75 1.16
CA GLY A 61 16.36 -1.75 2.55
C GLY A 61 16.10 -0.44 3.30
N SER A 62 15.46 0.55 2.67
CA SER A 62 15.21 1.85 3.29
C SER A 62 14.18 1.77 4.41
N SER A 63 14.37 2.59 5.45
CA SER A 63 13.35 2.80 6.48
C SER A 63 12.21 3.63 5.90
N VAL A 64 10.99 3.24 6.26
CA VAL A 64 9.76 3.87 5.82
C VAL A 64 9.03 4.40 7.04
N HIS A 65 8.64 5.67 7.01
CA HIS A 65 7.92 6.36 8.08
C HIS A 65 6.47 6.61 7.68
N PRO A 66 5.53 6.77 8.64
CA PRO A 66 4.17 7.18 8.32
C PRO A 66 4.18 8.50 7.56
N GLY A 67 3.32 8.63 6.55
CA GLY A 67 3.33 9.75 5.62
C GLY A 67 3.22 9.27 4.17
N LEU A 68 4.00 9.86 3.28
CA LEU A 68 3.98 9.55 1.85
C LEU A 68 5.18 8.69 1.47
N VAL A 69 4.91 7.56 0.80
CA VAL A 69 5.93 6.77 0.10
C VAL A 69 5.91 7.15 -1.36
N HIS A 70 7.07 7.59 -1.86
CA HIS A 70 7.26 7.92 -3.26
C HIS A 70 7.50 6.65 -4.09
N LEU A 71 6.70 6.45 -5.13
CA LEU A 71 6.88 5.41 -6.13
C LEU A 71 7.16 6.06 -7.48
N GLY A 72 8.30 5.74 -8.07
CA GLY A 72 8.62 6.12 -9.45
C GLY A 72 7.68 5.45 -10.47
N SER A 73 7.80 5.86 -11.74
CA SER A 73 7.09 5.20 -12.85
C SER A 73 7.41 3.71 -12.86
N ARG A 74 6.38 2.86 -13.00
CA ARG A 74 6.48 1.39 -13.04
C ARG A 74 7.24 0.76 -11.84
N SER A 75 7.42 1.49 -10.73
CA SER A 75 8.18 1.01 -9.59
C SER A 75 7.33 0.27 -8.56
N VAL A 76 7.99 -0.41 -7.63
CA VAL A 76 7.37 -1.22 -6.58
C VAL A 76 8.02 -0.93 -5.23
N ALA A 77 7.21 -0.94 -4.17
CA ALA A 77 7.68 -1.04 -2.79
C ALA A 77 7.06 -2.27 -2.11
N VAL A 78 7.85 -2.95 -1.27
CA VAL A 78 7.38 -4.05 -0.43
C VAL A 78 7.73 -3.72 1.01
N ILE A 79 6.76 -3.19 1.75
CA ILE A 79 7.00 -2.68 3.10
C ILE A 79 6.69 -3.79 4.10
N ARG A 80 7.70 -4.24 4.84
CA ARG A 80 7.45 -5.01 6.06
C ARG A 80 7.03 -4.01 7.14
N GLU A 81 5.76 -4.08 7.51
CA GLU A 81 5.13 -3.15 8.46
C GLU A 81 5.51 -3.51 9.90
N GLY A 82 5.82 -2.48 10.70
CA GLY A 82 6.23 -2.61 12.10
C GLY A 82 7.73 -2.86 12.28
N TRP A 83 8.31 -2.11 13.21
CA TRP A 83 9.68 -2.25 13.74
C TRP A 83 9.68 -1.80 15.20
#